data_AF-A0A562E294-F1
#
_entry.id   AF-A0A562E294-F1
#
_cell.length_a   1.000
_cell.length_b   1.000
_cell.length_c   1.000
_cell.angle_alpha   90.00
_cell.angle_beta   90.00
_cell.angle_gamma   90.00
#
_symmetry.space_group_name_H-M   'P 1'
#
loop_
_entity.id
_entity.type
_entity.pdbx_description
1 polymer ?
#
loop_
_entity_poly.entity_id
_entity_poly.type
_entity_poly.pdbx_seq_one_letter_code
_entity_poly.pdbx_strand_id
1 'polypeptide(L)'
;MSFQLHTRTDIAGSLNLFASKPQAFDGAAVALGIALAAQAAAELTAARAELHLRSALASRDTIGQAKGLLMQRCGVDAARAFVMLRMLSQDLNIALARVAEQIVEDHTASL
;
A
#
# COMPACT_ATOMS: atom_id res chain seq x y z
N MET A 1 -17.79 -10.56 -21.21
CA MET A 1 -16.77 -11.62 -21.08
C MET A 1 -15.78 -11.18 -20.00
N SER A 2 -15.27 -12.09 -19.18
CA SER A 2 -14.35 -11.76 -18.08
C SER A 2 -13.07 -12.58 -18.20
N PHE A 3 -11.93 -11.93 -17.99
CA PHE A 3 -10.62 -12.55 -17.97
C PHE A 3 -9.98 -12.30 -16.61
N GLN A 4 -9.34 -13.31 -16.05
CA GLN A 4 -8.62 -13.14 -14.80
C GLN A 4 -7.31 -12.41 -15.06
N LEU A 5 -7.04 -11.37 -14.27
CA LEU A 5 -5.73 -10.74 -14.21
C LEU A 5 -4.91 -11.51 -13.18
N HIS A 6 -4.17 -12.52 -13.62
CA HIS A 6 -3.31 -13.30 -12.74
C HIS A 6 -1.84 -13.12 -13.10
N THR A 7 -0.99 -13.26 -12.10
CA THR A 7 0.43 -13.53 -12.26
C THR A 7 0.69 -14.97 -11.79
N ARG A 8 1.93 -15.45 -11.91
CA ARG A 8 2.30 -16.79 -11.45
C ARG A 8 2.03 -17.03 -9.95
N THR A 9 1.97 -15.98 -9.15
CA THR A 9 1.95 -16.07 -7.68
C THR A 9 0.72 -15.44 -7.03
N ASP A 10 -0.07 -14.66 -7.77
CA ASP A 10 -1.21 -13.92 -7.19
C ASP A 10 -2.26 -13.53 -8.26
N ILE A 11 -3.50 -13.30 -7.82
CA ILE A 11 -4.60 -12.79 -8.64
C ILE A 11 -4.69 -11.28 -8.43
N ALA A 12 -4.25 -10.52 -9.43
CA ALA A 12 -4.29 -9.06 -9.41
C ALA A 12 -5.72 -8.51 -9.54
N GLY A 13 -6.63 -9.24 -10.20
CA GLY A 13 -8.03 -8.83 -10.37
C GLY A 13 -8.74 -9.52 -11.55
N SER A 14 -9.66 -8.80 -12.18
CA SER A 14 -10.35 -9.24 -13.40
C SER A 14 -10.50 -8.11 -14.41
N LEU A 15 -10.45 -8.45 -15.70
CA LEU A 15 -10.75 -7.60 -16.84
C LEU A 15 -12.11 -7.98 -17.41
N ASN A 16 -13.07 -7.07 -17.33
CA ASN A 16 -14.41 -7.26 -17.86
C ASN A 16 -14.59 -6.51 -19.17
N LEU A 17 -14.83 -7.25 -20.25
CA LEU A 17 -15.15 -6.71 -21.57
C LEU A 17 -16.65 -6.80 -21.82
N PHE A 18 -17.23 -5.69 -22.24
CA PHE A 18 -18.65 -5.56 -22.56
C PHE A 18 -18.83 -5.26 -24.05
N ALA A 19 -19.89 -5.80 -24.65
CA ALA A 19 -20.22 -5.57 -26.05
C ALA A 19 -21.72 -5.33 -26.20
N SER A 20 -22.09 -4.43 -27.12
CA SER A 20 -23.49 -4.05 -27.34
C SER A 20 -24.23 -4.95 -28.33
N LYS A 21 -23.53 -5.90 -28.97
CA LYS A 21 -24.11 -6.87 -29.92
C LYS A 21 -23.97 -8.30 -29.39
N PRO A 22 -24.96 -9.18 -29.62
CA PRO A 22 -24.81 -10.61 -29.35
C PRO A 22 -23.62 -11.20 -30.11
N GLN A 23 -22.97 -12.22 -29.52
CA GLN A 23 -21.88 -12.99 -30.14
C GLN A 23 -20.66 -12.16 -30.60
N ALA A 24 -20.44 -10.98 -30.00
CA ALA A 24 -19.34 -10.09 -30.36
C ALA A 24 -17.94 -10.58 -29.94
N PHE A 25 -17.84 -11.67 -29.18
CA PHE A 25 -16.58 -12.25 -28.73
C PHE A 25 -16.33 -13.56 -29.45
N ASP A 26 -15.69 -13.49 -30.61
CA ASP A 26 -15.21 -14.65 -31.35
C ASP A 26 -13.87 -15.15 -30.80
N GLY A 27 -13.31 -16.19 -31.42
CA GLY A 27 -12.04 -16.77 -30.97
C GLY A 27 -10.87 -15.78 -31.02
N ALA A 28 -10.86 -14.85 -31.98
CA ALA A 28 -9.82 -13.83 -32.09
C ALA A 28 -9.95 -12.79 -30.96
N ALA A 29 -11.17 -12.35 -30.65
CA ALA A 29 -11.45 -11.47 -29.53
C ALA A 29 -11.09 -12.11 -28.18
N VAL A 30 -11.34 -13.41 -28.01
CA VAL A 30 -10.92 -14.17 -26.83
C VAL A 30 -9.40 -14.21 -26.71
N ALA A 31 -8.69 -14.54 -27.79
CA ALA A 31 -7.22 -14.60 -27.79
C ALA A 31 -6.59 -13.24 -27.46
N LEU A 32 -7.11 -12.16 -28.04
CA LEU A 32 -6.70 -10.79 -27.71
C LEU A 32 -7.01 -10.44 -26.25
N GLY A 33 -8.19 -10.83 -25.75
CA GLY A 33 -8.57 -10.63 -24.34
C GLY A 33 -7.63 -11.31 -23.36
N ILE A 34 -7.18 -12.54 -23.65
CA ILE A 34 -6.18 -13.25 -22.84
C ILE A 34 -4.83 -12.53 -22.87
N ALA A 35 -4.35 -12.12 -24.05
CA ALA A 35 -3.08 -11.42 -24.18
C ALA A 35 -3.10 -10.07 -23.43
N LEU A 36 -4.19 -9.32 -23.57
CA LEU A 36 -4.39 -8.05 -22.88
C LEU A 36 -4.48 -8.26 -21.35
N ALA A 37 -5.19 -9.29 -20.90
CA ALA A 37 -5.30 -9.62 -19.47
C ALA A 37 -3.92 -9.98 -18.87
N ALA A 38 -3.08 -10.71 -19.60
CA ALA A 38 -1.73 -11.03 -19.13
C ALA A 38 -0.85 -9.78 -18.98
N GLN A 39 -0.89 -8.87 -19.97
CA GLN A 39 -0.13 -7.62 -19.88
C GLN A 39 -0.65 -6.71 -18.76
N ALA A 40 -1.96 -6.54 -18.67
CA ALA A 40 -2.60 -5.75 -17.63
C ALA A 40 -2.32 -6.31 -16.22
N ALA A 41 -2.28 -7.63 -16.05
CA ALA A 41 -1.91 -8.25 -14.78
C ALA A 41 -0.48 -7.90 -14.37
N ALA A 42 0.49 -7.99 -15.30
CA ALA A 42 1.88 -7.68 -15.02
C ALA A 42 2.07 -6.20 -14.63
N GLU A 43 1.50 -5.28 -15.40
CA GLU A 43 1.59 -3.84 -15.13
C GLU A 43 0.89 -3.45 -13.82
N LEU A 44 -0.31 -3.99 -13.55
CA LEU A 44 -1.04 -3.71 -12.31
C LEU A 44 -0.28 -4.22 -11.08
N THR A 45 0.31 -5.41 -11.15
CA THR A 45 1.12 -5.95 -10.06
C THR A 45 2.36 -5.09 -9.82
N ALA A 46 3.05 -4.65 -10.88
CA ALA A 46 4.21 -3.77 -10.76
C ALA A 46 3.84 -2.42 -10.13
N ALA A 47 2.77 -1.77 -10.61
CA ALA A 47 2.30 -0.49 -10.10
C ALA A 47 1.89 -0.58 -8.62
N ARG A 48 1.23 -1.67 -8.20
CA ARG A 48 0.89 -1.92 -6.79
C ARG A 48 2.13 -2.10 -5.93
N ALA A 49 3.12 -2.87 -6.39
CA ALA A 49 4.36 -3.07 -5.66
C ALA A 49 5.12 -1.75 -5.45
N GLU A 50 5.16 -0.89 -6.48
CA GLU A 50 5.73 0.45 -6.36
C GLU A 50 4.98 1.30 -5.34
N LEU A 51 3.64 1.32 -5.37
CA LEU A 51 2.83 2.07 -4.42
C LEU A 51 3.05 1.58 -2.98
N HIS A 52 3.09 0.27 -2.77
CA HIS A 52 3.37 -0.33 -1.46
C HIS A 52 4.77 0.04 -0.96
N LEU A 53 5.78 0.00 -1.83
CA LEU A 53 7.13 0.41 -1.47
C LEU A 53 7.19 1.89 -1.08
N ARG A 54 6.60 2.78 -1.87
CA ARG A 54 6.54 4.21 -1.56
C ARG A 54 5.82 4.48 -0.23
N SER A 55 4.70 3.82 0.01
CA SER A 55 3.97 3.90 1.28
C SER A 55 4.80 3.39 2.46
N ALA A 56 5.50 2.27 2.30
CA ALA A 56 6.38 1.72 3.34
C ALA A 56 7.56 2.66 3.66
N LEU A 57 8.15 3.31 2.65
CA LEU A 57 9.20 4.32 2.83
C LEU A 57 8.67 5.55 3.57
N ALA A 58 7.54 6.10 3.14
CA ALA A 58 6.92 7.25 3.81
C ALA A 58 6.58 6.99 5.28
N SER A 59 6.04 5.79 5.56
CA SER A 59 5.79 5.32 6.92
C SER A 59 7.07 5.22 7.75
N ARG A 60 8.14 4.63 7.18
CA ARG A 60 9.45 4.52 7.85
C ARG A 60 10.04 5.88 8.22
N ASP A 61 9.95 6.86 7.32
CA ASP A 61 10.49 8.20 7.55
C ASP A 61 9.73 8.91 8.67
N THR A 62 8.39 8.86 8.64
CA THR A 62 7.55 9.47 9.67
C THR A 62 7.73 8.81 11.04
N ILE A 63 7.82 7.47 11.08
CA ILE A 63 8.17 6.73 12.30
C ILE A 63 9.55 7.13 12.81
N GLY A 64 10.52 7.35 11.92
CA GLY A 64 11.84 7.85 12.26
C GLY A 64 11.81 9.22 12.94
N GLN A 65 11.02 10.15 12.40
CA GLN A 65 10.84 11.49 12.97
C GLN A 65 10.18 11.44 14.35
N ALA A 66 9.05 10.74 14.48
CA ALA A 66 8.37 10.59 15.77
C ALA A 66 9.26 9.95 16.83
N LYS A 67 10.06 8.95 16.45
CA LYS A 67 11.05 8.33 17.33
C LYS A 67 12.10 9.35 17.79
N GLY A 68 12.61 10.19 16.88
CA GLY A 68 13.54 11.27 17.23
C GLY A 68 12.95 12.29 18.20
N LEU A 69 11.69 12.69 17.99
CA LEU A 69 10.96 13.58 18.91
C LEU A 69 10.80 12.96 20.29
N LEU A 70 10.43 11.68 20.38
CA LEU A 70 10.32 10.97 21.65
C LEU A 70 11.68 10.80 22.34
N MET A 71 12.75 10.53 21.58
CA MET A 71 14.12 10.48 22.14
C MET A 71 14.48 11.81 22.79
N GLN A 72 14.20 12.94 22.12
CA GLN A 72 14.47 14.28 22.64
C GLN A 72 13.61 14.63 23.85
N ARG A 73 12.30 14.38 23.77
CA ARG A 73 11.32 14.78 24.79
C ARG A 73 11.37 13.91 26.04
N CYS A 74 11.64 12.62 25.88
CA CYS A 74 11.63 11.64 26.98
C CYS A 74 13.03 11.23 27.45
N GLY A 75 14.10 11.68 26.78
CA GLY A 75 15.48 11.35 27.15
C GLY A 75 15.82 9.87 27.00
N VAL A 76 15.21 9.18 26.03
CA VAL A 76 15.39 7.73 25.80
C VAL A 76 16.16 7.46 24.51
N ASP A 77 16.75 6.28 24.40
CA ASP A 77 17.35 5.81 23.15
C ASP A 77 16.29 5.44 22.10
N ALA A 78 16.77 5.19 20.87
CA ALA A 78 15.91 4.83 19.76
C ALA A 78 15.11 3.53 19.97
N ALA A 79 15.68 2.54 20.67
CA ALA A 79 14.99 1.27 20.89
C ALA A 79 13.80 1.47 21.83
N ARG A 80 13.99 2.21 22.93
CA ARG A 80 12.91 2.56 23.87
C ARG A 80 11.86 3.48 23.23
N ALA A 81 12.26 4.48 22.46
CA ALA A 81 11.31 5.32 21.74
C ALA A 81 10.43 4.50 20.76
N PHE A 82 11.00 3.50 20.08
CA PHE A 82 10.22 2.61 19.22
C PHE A 82 9.27 1.70 20.00
N VAL A 83 9.67 1.21 21.17
CA VAL A 83 8.78 0.48 22.09
C VAL A 83 7.61 1.37 22.53
N MET A 84 7.86 2.63 22.86
CA MET A 84 6.80 3.59 23.23
C MET A 84 5.80 3.80 22.08
N LEU A 85 6.28 3.99 20.84
CA LEU A 85 5.40 4.08 19.66
C LEU A 85 4.54 2.81 19.49
N ARG A 86 5.15 1.64 19.67
CA ARG A 86 4.45 0.34 19.60
C ARG A 86 3.37 0.21 20.67
N MET A 87 3.66 0.61 21.90
CA MET A 87 2.69 0.60 23.00
C MET A 87 1.53 1.54 22.70
N LEU A 88 1.79 2.79 22.30
CA LEU A 88 0.75 3.74 21.92
C LEU A 88 -0.11 3.24 20.76
N SER A 89 0.49 2.64 19.74
CA SER A 89 -0.23 2.02 18.62
C SER A 89 -1.16 0.89 19.07
N GLN A 90 -0.72 0.09 20.04
CA GLN A 90 -1.53 -0.99 20.61
C GLN A 90 -2.66 -0.43 21.49
N ASP A 91 -2.36 0.54 22.36
CA ASP A 91 -3.32 1.16 23.27
C ASP A 91 -4.44 1.89 22.52
N LEU A 92 -4.08 2.56 21.41
CA LEU A 92 -5.03 3.25 20.53
C LEU A 92 -5.67 2.33 19.47
N ASN A 93 -5.12 1.12 19.29
CA ASN A 93 -5.51 0.17 18.25
C ASN A 93 -5.55 0.80 16.84
N ILE A 94 -4.53 1.59 16.51
CA ILE A 94 -4.34 2.18 15.18
C ILE A 94 -2.95 1.85 14.63
N ALA A 95 -2.77 2.01 13.33
CA ALA A 95 -1.50 1.74 12.67
C ALA A 95 -0.36 2.58 13.29
N LEU A 96 0.81 1.97 13.49
CA LEU A 96 2.01 2.61 14.02
C LEU A 96 2.39 3.90 13.26
N ALA A 97 2.22 3.88 11.93
CA ALA A 97 2.46 5.04 11.07
C ALA A 97 1.54 6.22 11.45
N ARG A 98 0.27 5.96 11.75
CA ARG A 98 -0.70 7.00 12.14
C ARG A 98 -0.40 7.59 13.53
N VAL A 99 0.07 6.76 14.46
CA VAL A 99 0.59 7.26 15.76
C VAL A 99 1.79 8.17 15.55
N ALA A 100 2.73 7.77 14.70
CA ALA A 100 3.89 8.58 14.39
C ALA A 100 3.50 9.92 13.75
N GLU A 101 2.55 9.91 12.81
CA GLU A 101 1.98 11.12 12.19
C GLU A 101 1.38 12.06 13.24
N GLN A 102 0.55 11.54 14.15
CA GLN A 102 -0.04 12.35 15.24
C GLN A 102 1.02 13.01 16.13
N ILE A 103 2.09 12.29 16.49
CA ILE A 103 3.18 12.84 17.31
C ILE A 103 3.92 13.96 16.57
N VAL A 104 4.15 13.82 15.27
CA VAL A 104 4.81 14.84 14.45
C VAL A 104 3.92 16.06 14.26
N GLU A 105 2.63 15.85 13.97
CA GLU A 105 1.62 16.92 13.87
C GLU A 105 1.52 17.72 15.18
N ASP A 106 1.39 17.05 16.32
CA ASP A 106 1.31 17.67 17.65
C ASP A 106 2.54 18.50 17.97
N HIS A 107 3.74 18.02 17.61
CA HIS A 107 4.98 18.77 17.80
C HIS A 107 5.02 20.03 16.94
N THR A 108 4.58 19.93 15.67
CA THR A 108 4.58 21.07 14.74
C THR A 108 3.58 22.14 15.16
N ALA A 109 2.45 21.76 15.75
CA ALA A 109 1.46 22.68 16.31
C ALA A 109 1.89 23.36 17.62
N SER A 110 2.94 22.85 18.28
CA SER A 110 3.48 23.40 19.52
C SER A 110 4.62 24.43 19.33
N LEU A 111 5.00 24.71 18.07
CA LEU A 111 5.97 25.74 17.66
C LEU A 111 5.26 27.05 17.29
#